data_AF-A0AAV8XPS1-F1
#
_entry.id   AF-A0AAV8XPS1-F1
#
_cell.length_a   1.000
_cell.length_b   1.000
_cell.length_c   1.000
_cell.angle_alpha   90.00
_cell.angle_beta   90.00
_cell.angle_gamma   90.00
#
_symmetry.space_group_name_H-M   'P 1'
#
loop_
_entity.id
_entity.type
_entity.pdbx_description
1 polymer ?
#
loop_
_entity_poly.entity_id
_entity_poly.type
_entity_poly.pdbx_seq_one_letter_code
_entity_poly.pdbx_strand_id
1 'polypeptide(L)'
;MTLKRYVDKYRNSSEEERLNFHFAPRYDVNKVFPKELEDQLRDYLLTSCRMHHGLTRKNAMMLAYELAKINNLKYPSSWDKNRQAGVDWLSGYMKRYPKLAIRKPEATSLGRATSFNRTNVTEFFDN
;
A
#
# COMPACT_ATOMS: atom_id res chain seq x y z
N MET A 1 -4.99 15.36 -15.37
CA MET A 1 -5.67 14.70 -16.51
C MET A 1 -6.72 15.65 -17.02
N THR A 2 -6.73 15.99 -18.32
CA THR A 2 -7.74 16.88 -18.89
C THR A 2 -8.73 16.09 -19.73
N LEU A 3 -10.04 16.32 -19.49
CA LEU A 3 -11.15 15.73 -20.25
C LEU A 3 -10.97 15.91 -21.77
N LYS A 4 -10.40 17.05 -22.16
CA LYS A 4 -10.03 17.39 -23.54
C LYS A 4 -9.23 16.28 -24.24
N ARG A 5 -8.22 15.71 -23.58
CA ARG A 5 -7.39 14.61 -24.14
C ARG A 5 -8.22 13.37 -24.49
N TYR A 6 -9.22 13.04 -23.67
CA TYR A 6 -10.08 11.89 -23.94
C TYR A 6 -11.08 12.16 -25.05
N VAL A 7 -11.64 13.38 -25.10
CA VAL A 7 -12.57 13.80 -26.17
C VAL A 7 -11.85 13.79 -27.52
N ASP A 8 -10.63 14.31 -27.59
CA ASP A 8 -9.82 14.30 -28.81
C ASP A 8 -9.48 12.86 -29.23
N LYS A 9 -9.15 11.98 -28.28
CA LYS A 9 -8.90 10.56 -28.56
C LYS A 9 -10.16 9.86 -29.08
N TYR A 10 -11.32 10.08 -28.47
CA TYR A 10 -12.59 9.48 -28.87
C TYR A 10 -13.02 9.94 -30.28
N ARG A 11 -12.81 11.22 -30.61
CA ARG A 11 -13.12 11.77 -31.93
C ARG A 11 -12.28 11.15 -33.04
N ASN A 12 -11.02 10.82 -32.76
CA ASN A 12 -10.07 10.29 -33.75
C ASN A 12 -10.05 8.75 -33.85
N SER A 13 -10.84 8.05 -33.03
CA SER A 13 -10.96 6.58 -33.02
C SER A 13 -12.02 6.06 -34.01
N SER A 14 -11.80 4.85 -34.52
CA SER A 14 -12.75 4.12 -35.37
C SER A 14 -14.01 3.70 -34.61
N GLU A 15 -15.11 3.39 -35.32
CA GLU A 15 -16.42 3.05 -34.73
C GLU A 15 -16.33 1.86 -33.74
N GLU A 16 -15.51 0.86 -34.07
CA GLU A 16 -15.27 -0.35 -33.25
C GLU A 16 -14.46 -0.04 -31.97
N GLU A 17 -13.48 0.88 -32.07
CA GLU A 17 -12.68 1.32 -30.92
C GLU A 17 -13.49 2.22 -29.97
N ARG A 18 -14.50 2.94 -30.48
CA ARG A 18 -15.41 3.76 -29.66
C ARG A 18 -16.33 2.92 -28.78
N LEU A 19 -16.82 1.79 -29.31
CA LEU A 19 -17.63 0.84 -28.53
C LEU A 19 -16.86 0.25 -27.35
N ASN A 20 -15.54 0.08 -27.49
CA ASN A 20 -14.64 -0.41 -26.45
C ASN A 20 -13.90 0.70 -25.68
N PHE A 21 -14.27 1.97 -25.87
CA PHE A 21 -13.56 3.10 -25.27
C PHE A 21 -13.91 3.26 -23.79
N HIS A 22 -12.98 2.90 -22.89
CA HIS A 22 -13.12 3.13 -21.47
C HIS A 22 -12.24 4.28 -20.97
N PHE A 23 -12.80 5.16 -20.14
CA PHE A 23 -12.07 6.24 -19.48
C PHE A 23 -11.26 5.69 -18.28
N ALA A 24 -10.13 5.04 -18.59
CA ALA A 24 -9.24 4.52 -17.56
C ALA A 24 -8.16 5.56 -17.17
N PRO A 25 -8.16 6.08 -15.92
CA PRO A 25 -7.06 6.90 -15.45
C PRO A 25 -5.72 6.15 -15.50
N ARG A 26 -4.74 6.72 -16.21
CA ARG A 26 -3.37 6.17 -16.27
C ARG A 26 -2.58 6.54 -15.01
N TYR A 27 -2.87 5.89 -13.89
CA TYR A 27 -2.13 6.07 -12.65
C TYR A 27 -0.72 5.47 -12.70
N ASP A 28 -0.48 4.52 -13.61
CA ASP A 28 0.80 3.81 -13.75
C ASP A 28 1.97 4.73 -14.10
N VAL A 29 1.71 5.85 -14.79
CA VAL A 29 2.76 6.77 -15.26
C VAL A 29 3.37 7.60 -14.11
N ASN A 30 2.69 7.67 -12.95
CA ASN A 30 3.14 8.41 -11.78
C ASN A 30 3.58 7.49 -10.63
N LYS A 31 3.88 6.22 -10.91
CA LYS A 31 4.41 5.32 -9.87
C LYS A 31 5.83 5.73 -9.51
N VAL A 32 6.06 5.90 -8.21
CA VAL A 32 7.39 6.18 -7.64
C VAL A 32 8.27 4.94 -7.70
N PHE A 33 7.67 3.75 -7.56
CA PHE A 33 8.37 2.48 -7.48
C PHE A 33 8.11 1.59 -8.70
N PRO A 34 9.14 0.90 -9.22
CA PRO A 34 8.95 -0.21 -10.14
C PRO A 34 8.28 -1.38 -9.42
N LYS A 35 7.65 -2.28 -10.19
CA LYS A 35 6.82 -3.36 -9.64
C LYS A 35 7.64 -4.30 -8.74
N GLU A 36 8.87 -4.59 -9.14
CA GLU A 36 9.79 -5.48 -8.43
C GLU A 36 10.09 -4.93 -7.03
N LEU A 37 10.29 -3.62 -6.92
CA LEU A 37 10.59 -2.96 -5.65
C LEU A 37 9.35 -2.81 -4.77
N GLU A 38 8.17 -2.60 -5.37
CA GLU A 38 6.90 -2.67 -4.64
C GLU A 38 6.65 -4.08 -4.07
N ASP A 39 6.98 -5.13 -4.81
CA ASP A 39 6.82 -6.52 -4.36
C ASP A 39 7.78 -6.85 -3.21
N GLN A 40 9.05 -6.41 -3.29
CA GLN A 40 10.01 -6.54 -2.19
C GLN A 40 9.55 -5.81 -0.93
N LEU A 41 9.05 -4.58 -1.09
CA LEU A 41 8.50 -3.81 0.02
C LEU A 41 7.32 -4.52 0.66
N ARG A 42 6.41 -5.11 -0.13
CA ARG A 42 5.29 -5.90 0.38
C ARG A 42 5.77 -7.08 1.22
N ASP A 43 6.72 -7.85 0.71
CA ASP A 43 7.19 -9.07 1.38
C ASP A 43 7.91 -8.74 2.69
N TYR A 44 8.66 -7.64 2.72
CA TYR A 44 9.24 -7.10 3.94
C TYR A 44 8.17 -6.72 4.96
N LEU A 45 7.18 -5.92 4.58
CA LEU A 45 6.11 -5.47 5.47
C LEU A 45 5.27 -6.66 6.01
N LEU A 46 5.04 -7.69 5.19
CA LEU A 46 4.35 -8.90 5.62
C LEU A 46 5.16 -9.69 6.66
N THR A 47 6.47 -9.80 6.45
CA THR A 47 7.38 -10.48 7.38
C THR A 47 7.43 -9.74 8.73
N SER A 48 7.60 -8.41 8.71
CA SER A 48 7.60 -7.60 9.92
C SER A 48 6.28 -7.67 10.69
N CYS A 49 5.14 -7.77 9.98
CA CYS A 49 3.82 -7.96 10.60
C CYS A 49 3.72 -9.29 11.36
N ARG A 50 4.24 -10.39 10.78
CA ARG A 50 4.29 -11.71 11.44
C ARG A 50 5.15 -11.71 12.70
N MET A 51 6.20 -10.90 12.72
CA MET A 51 7.13 -10.77 13.84
C MET A 51 6.63 -9.83 14.95
N HIS A 52 5.34 -9.45 14.93
CA HIS A 52 4.71 -8.55 15.90
C HIS A 52 5.37 -7.16 16.05
N HIS A 53 6.19 -6.74 15.09
CA HIS A 53 6.65 -5.35 15.04
C HIS A 53 5.47 -4.49 14.60
N GLY A 54 4.89 -3.73 15.54
CA GLY A 54 3.71 -2.87 15.34
C GLY A 54 3.83 -2.03 14.08
N LEU A 55 3.29 -2.55 12.98
CA LEU A 55 3.52 -1.99 11.66
C LEU A 55 2.51 -0.87 11.45
N THR A 56 2.90 0.34 11.86
CA THR A 56 2.03 1.50 11.73
C THR A 56 2.12 2.04 10.29
N ARG A 57 1.02 2.59 9.78
CA ARG A 57 0.97 3.30 8.48
C ARG A 57 2.12 4.29 8.32
N LYS A 58 2.52 4.97 9.40
CA LYS A 58 3.67 5.89 9.44
C LYS A 58 4.99 5.19 9.12
N ASN A 59 5.23 4.00 9.67
CA ASN A 59 6.47 3.24 9.43
C ASN A 59 6.54 2.78 7.99
N ALA A 60 5.43 2.32 7.40
CA ALA A 60 5.38 1.97 5.98
C ALA A 60 5.68 3.19 5.08
N MET A 61 5.18 4.38 5.43
CA MET A 61 5.46 5.61 4.69
C MET A 61 6.92 6.09 4.86
N MET A 62 7.52 5.97 6.05
CA MET A 62 8.94 6.28 6.28
C MET A 62 9.84 5.32 5.49
N LEU A 63 9.55 4.02 5.55
CA LEU A 63 10.34 3.01 4.86
C LEU A 63 10.25 3.15 3.33
N ALA A 64 9.10 3.55 2.81
CA ALA A 64 8.96 3.92 1.40
C ALA A 64 9.85 5.13 1.04
N TYR A 65 9.89 6.18 1.87
CA TYR A 65 10.78 7.32 1.63
C TYR A 65 12.25 6.90 1.61
N GLU A 66 12.69 6.09 2.57
CA GLU A 66 14.06 5.57 2.65
C GLU A 66 14.41 4.73 1.42
N LEU A 67 13.53 3.82 1.01
CA LEU A 67 13.72 3.02 -0.22
C LEU A 67 13.84 3.91 -1.46
N ALA A 68 12.98 4.92 -1.60
CA ALA A 68 13.01 5.82 -2.73
C ALA A 68 14.33 6.61 -2.78
N LYS A 69 14.81 7.05 -1.63
CA LYS A 69 16.08 7.79 -1.50
C LYS A 69 17.30 6.93 -1.77
N ILE A 70 17.36 5.72 -1.21
CA ILE A 70 18.47 4.78 -1.41
C ILE A 70 18.57 4.36 -2.88
N ASN A 71 17.43 4.13 -3.53
CA ASN A 71 17.38 3.75 -4.94
C ASN A 71 17.44 4.95 -5.90
N ASN A 72 17.66 6.18 -5.39
CA ASN A 72 17.70 7.42 -6.17
C ASN A 72 16.50 7.60 -7.13
N LEU A 73 15.31 7.18 -6.68
CA LEU A 73 14.09 7.24 -7.48
C LEU A 73 13.51 8.66 -7.47
N LYS A 74 12.77 9.00 -8.52
CA LYS A 74 12.05 10.27 -8.57
C LYS A 74 10.77 10.17 -7.74
N TYR A 75 10.71 10.94 -6.65
CA TYR A 75 9.55 11.03 -5.78
C TYR A 75 9.07 12.48 -5.62
N PRO A 76 7.83 12.71 -5.14
CA PRO A 76 7.33 14.07 -4.91
C PRO A 76 8.14 14.83 -3.85
N SER A 77 8.42 16.11 -4.07
CA SER A 77 9.16 16.97 -3.12
C SER A 77 8.48 17.12 -1.75
N SER A 78 7.18 16.80 -1.66
CA SER A 78 6.45 16.74 -0.39
C SER A 78 6.97 15.64 0.55
N TRP A 79 7.62 14.60 0.01
CA TRP A 79 8.18 13.52 0.82
C TRP A 79 9.39 13.99 1.64
N ASP A 80 10.23 14.87 1.10
CA ASP A 80 11.41 15.39 1.81
C ASP A 80 11.03 16.26 3.00
N LYS A 81 9.93 17.01 2.92
CA LYS A 81 9.47 17.90 4.01
C LYS A 81 9.18 17.13 5.30
N ASN A 82 8.53 15.97 5.17
CA ASN A 82 8.09 15.16 6.30
C ASN A 82 8.93 13.88 6.48
N ARG A 83 9.93 13.65 5.62
CA ARG A 83 10.75 12.43 5.54
C ARG A 83 9.91 11.15 5.50
N GLN A 84 8.77 11.21 4.82
CA GLN A 84 7.84 10.09 4.71
C GLN A 84 7.03 10.21 3.42
N ALA A 85 6.58 9.07 2.90
CA ALA A 85 5.66 9.04 1.79
C ALA A 85 4.31 9.69 2.13
N GLY A 86 3.63 10.22 1.11
CA GLY A 86 2.32 10.83 1.25
C GLY A 86 1.20 9.81 1.50
N VAL A 87 0.11 10.27 2.12
CA VAL A 87 -1.09 9.45 2.38
C VAL A 87 -1.72 8.94 1.08
N ASP A 88 -1.68 9.73 0.01
CA ASP A 88 -2.16 9.34 -1.31
C ASP A 88 -1.37 8.16 -1.88
N TRP A 89 -0.05 8.17 -1.69
CA TRP A 89 0.82 7.08 -2.12
C TRP A 89 0.48 5.79 -1.35
N LEU A 90 0.34 5.87 -0.02
CA LEU A 90 -0.01 4.72 0.81
C LEU A 90 -1.38 4.15 0.41
N SER A 91 -2.37 5.01 0.17
CA SER A 91 -3.71 4.61 -0.25
C SER A 91 -3.68 3.90 -1.62
N GLY A 92 -2.89 4.41 -2.56
CA GLY A 92 -2.66 3.74 -3.84
C GLY A 92 -1.96 2.40 -3.71
N TYR A 93 -0.93 2.33 -2.86
CA TYR A 93 -0.18 1.10 -2.58
C TYR A 93 -1.07 0.02 -1.96
N MET A 94 -1.91 0.39 -0.99
CA MET A 94 -2.91 -0.53 -0.39
C MET A 94 -3.93 -1.05 -1.40
N LYS A 95 -4.39 -0.20 -2.33
CA LYS A 95 -5.32 -0.64 -3.39
C LYS A 95 -4.67 -1.65 -4.34
N ARG A 96 -3.36 -1.54 -4.60
CA ARG A 96 -2.61 -2.50 -5.43
C ARG A 96 -2.37 -3.83 -4.71
N TYR A 97 -2.17 -3.78 -3.40
CA TYR A 97 -1.88 -4.95 -2.57
C TYR A 97 -2.96 -5.16 -1.49
N PRO A 98 -4.18 -5.60 -1.86
CA PRO A 98 -5.28 -5.77 -0.91
C PRO A 98 -5.00 -6.83 0.16
N LYS A 99 -4.08 -7.78 -0.10
CA LYS A 99 -3.63 -8.78 0.88
C LYS A 99 -2.78 -8.16 2.00
N LEU A 100 -2.22 -6.97 1.79
CA LEU A 100 -1.40 -6.26 2.77
C LEU A 100 -2.31 -5.47 3.72
N ALA A 101 -2.88 -6.15 4.72
CA ALA A 101 -3.67 -5.50 5.74
C ALA A 101 -2.77 -4.83 6.80
N ILE A 102 -2.35 -3.58 6.58
CA ILE A 102 -1.76 -2.75 7.63
C ILE A 102 -2.89 -2.31 8.56
N ARG A 103 -3.23 -3.17 9.52
CA ARG A 103 -4.18 -2.82 10.59
C ARG A 103 -3.49 -1.96 11.62
N LYS A 104 -4.26 -1.12 12.32
CA LYS A 104 -3.78 -0.61 13.60
C LYS A 104 -3.53 -1.84 14.48
N PRO A 105 -2.34 -2.03 15.05
CA PRO A 105 -2.16 -3.09 16.03
C PRO A 105 -3.13 -2.79 17.17
N GLU A 106 -4.12 -3.66 17.36
CA GLU A 106 -4.91 -3.63 18.58
C GLU A 106 -3.93 -3.87 19.72
N ALA A 107 -4.06 -3.11 20.81
CA ALA A 107 -3.19 -3.22 21.97
C ALA A 107 -3.38 -4.61 22.59
N THR A 108 -2.70 -5.61 22.04
CA THR A 108 -2.61 -6.95 22.56
C THR A 108 -1.39 -6.92 23.46
N SER A 109 -1.61 -6.82 24.77
CA SER A 109 -0.50 -6.93 25.72
C SER A 109 0.15 -8.30 25.55
N LEU A 110 1.47 -8.39 25.78
CA LEU A 110 2.19 -9.67 25.75
C LEU A 110 1.48 -10.71 26.62
N GLY A 111 0.99 -10.27 27.80
CA GLY A 111 0.16 -11.09 28.68
C GLY A 111 -1.09 -11.68 28.01
N ARG A 112 -1.83 -10.90 27.20
CA ARG A 112 -2.99 -11.44 26.47
C ARG A 112 -2.60 -12.45 25.39
N ALA A 113 -1.49 -12.23 24.70
CA ALA A 113 -1.00 -13.18 23.70
C ALA A 113 -0.51 -14.49 24.35
N THR A 114 0.22 -14.41 25.47
CA THR A 114 0.71 -15.59 26.21
C THR A 114 -0.41 -16.36 26.91
N SER A 115 -1.44 -15.65 27.39
CA SER A 115 -2.60 -16.28 28.03
C SER A 115 -3.54 -16.96 27.03
N PHE A 116 -3.37 -16.73 25.72
CA PHE A 116 -4.11 -17.42 24.65
C PHE A 116 -3.48 -18.78 24.33
N ASN A 117 -3.39 -19.66 25.34
CA ASN A 117 -2.86 -21.01 25.20
C ASN A 117 -3.97 -22.06 25.34
N ARG A 118 -3.70 -23.30 24.88
CA ARG A 118 -4.71 -24.37 24.87
C ARG A 118 -5.36 -24.55 26.24
N THR A 119 -4.56 -24.63 27.30
CA THR A 119 -5.05 -24.84 28.68
C THR A 119 -6.06 -23.78 29.10
N ASN A 120 -5.70 -22.51 28.95
CA ASN A 120 -6.57 -21.39 29.33
C ASN A 120 -7.83 -21.29 28.46
N VAL A 121 -7.74 -21.68 27.19
CA VAL A 121 -8.90 -21.69 26.27
C VAL A 121 -9.86 -22.82 26.65
N THR A 122 -9.37 -24.03 26.94
CA THR A 122 -10.24 -25.14 27.37
C THR A 122 -10.95 -24.78 28.68
N GLU A 123 -10.22 -24.23 29.66
CA GLU A 123 -10.78 -23.84 30.96
C GLU A 123 -11.85 -22.74 30.87
N PHE A 124 -11.78 -21.87 29.86
CA PHE A 124 -12.81 -20.86 29.60
C PHE A 124 -14.11 -21.44 29.03
N PHE A 125 -14.03 -22.48 28.20
CA PHE A 125 -15.20 -23.11 27.56
C PHE A 125 -15.81 -24.27 28.36
N ASP A 126 -15.09 -24.77 29.37
CA ASP A 126 -15.54 -25.85 30.27
C ASP A 126 -16.31 -25.33 31.52
N ASN A 127 -16.57 -24.02 31.63
CA ASN A 127 -17.47 -23.40 32.63
C ASN A 127 -18.81 -23.00 32.00
#